data_AF-A0A1G3WKA8-F1
#
_entry.id   AF-A0A1G3WKA8-F1
#
_cell.length_a   1.000
_cell.length_b   1.000
_cell.length_c   1.000
_cell.angle_alpha   90.00
_cell.angle_beta   90.00
_cell.angle_gamma   90.00
#
_symmetry.space_group_name_H-M   'P 1'
#
loop_
_entity.id
_entity.type
_entity.pdbx_description
1 polymer ?
#
loop_
_entity_poly.entity_id
_entity_poly.type
_entity_poly.pdbx_seq_one_letter_code
_entity_poly.pdbx_strand_id
1 'polypeptide(L)'
;MLGGKNVRSVDIANKLGVAKASVNRAVNTLIANGLVAKEPYGDISLTPAGIVTSENVLRKHLVIKRLLVEVLGVDEHVAEGEACGIEHNISDDTLARFEKLLQEQTKK
;
A
#
# COMPACT_ATOMS: atom_id res chain seq x y z
N MET A 1 3.49 0.81 -9.01
CA MET A 1 2.16 0.18 -9.05
C MET A 1 2.17 -0.98 -10.02
N LEU A 2 1.62 -2.14 -9.65
CA LEU A 2 1.45 -3.31 -10.54
C LEU A 2 0.26 -3.08 -11.50
N GLY A 3 0.24 -1.94 -12.18
CA GLY A 3 -0.78 -1.57 -13.18
C GLY A 3 -0.46 -2.10 -14.57
N GLY A 4 -0.01 -3.35 -14.68
CA GLY A 4 0.41 -3.97 -15.93
C GLY A 4 -0.20 -5.37 -16.08
N LYS A 5 -0.72 -5.65 -17.28
CA LYS A 5 -1.26 -6.96 -17.70
C LYS A 5 -0.35 -8.10 -17.22
N ASN A 6 -0.94 -9.08 -16.54
CA ASN A 6 -0.35 -10.30 -15.98
C ASN A 6 0.56 -10.18 -14.74
N VAL A 7 -0.05 -10.16 -13.54
CA VAL A 7 0.64 -10.34 -12.24
C VAL A 7 0.45 -11.78 -11.78
N ARG A 8 1.53 -12.53 -11.58
CA ARG A 8 1.48 -13.91 -11.06
C ARG A 8 2.08 -13.97 -9.66
N SER A 9 1.78 -15.05 -8.93
CA SER A 9 2.33 -15.25 -7.58
C SER A 9 3.87 -15.20 -7.53
N VAL A 10 4.56 -15.60 -8.61
CA VAL A 10 6.03 -15.53 -8.70
C VAL A 10 6.54 -14.11 -8.79
N ASP A 11 5.81 -13.23 -9.49
CA ASP A 11 6.20 -11.84 -9.66
C ASP A 11 6.07 -11.11 -8.31
N ILE A 12 5.00 -11.39 -7.55
CA ILE A 12 4.80 -10.89 -6.19
C ILE A 12 5.88 -11.42 -5.23
N ALA A 13 6.18 -12.73 -5.30
CA ALA A 13 7.19 -13.37 -4.44
C ALA A 13 8.56 -12.72 -4.63
N ASN A 14 8.98 -12.52 -5.88
CA ASN A 14 10.24 -11.87 -6.22
C ASN A 14 10.26 -10.41 -5.77
N LYS A 15 9.15 -9.67 -5.97
CA LYS A 15 9.07 -8.26 -5.59
C LYS A 15 9.14 -8.04 -4.07
N LEU A 16 8.53 -8.95 -3.29
CA LEU A 16 8.49 -8.86 -1.83
C LEU A 16 9.62 -9.63 -1.13
N GLY A 17 10.43 -10.40 -1.87
CA GLY A 17 11.50 -11.22 -1.29
C GLY A 17 10.99 -12.36 -0.40
N VAL A 18 9.79 -12.89 -0.67
CA VAL A 18 9.14 -13.94 0.15
C VAL A 18 8.90 -15.22 -0.63
N ALA A 19 8.70 -16.33 0.06
CA ALA A 19 8.40 -17.62 -0.57
C ALA A 19 7.04 -17.59 -1.32
N LYS A 20 6.98 -18.24 -2.49
CA LYS A 20 5.75 -18.39 -3.30
C LYS A 20 4.58 -19.01 -2.52
N ALA A 21 4.88 -19.92 -1.58
CA ALA A 21 3.87 -20.52 -0.70
C ALA A 21 3.22 -19.46 0.22
N SER A 22 4.00 -18.50 0.74
CA SER A 22 3.47 -17.39 1.54
C SER A 22 2.59 -16.47 0.71
N VAL A 23 3.01 -16.15 -0.52
CA VAL A 23 2.18 -15.37 -1.46
C VAL A 23 0.85 -16.06 -1.73
N ASN A 24 0.86 -17.37 -2.03
CA ASN A 24 -0.38 -18.10 -2.31
C ASN A 24 -1.34 -18.09 -1.11
N ARG A 25 -0.82 -18.23 0.12
CA ARG A 25 -1.65 -18.10 1.34
C ARG A 25 -2.29 -16.71 1.43
N ALA A 26 -1.49 -15.65 1.29
CA ALA A 26 -1.99 -14.27 1.36
C ALA A 26 -3.02 -13.96 0.26
N VAL A 27 -2.75 -14.40 -0.98
CA VAL A 27 -3.67 -14.22 -2.11
C VAL A 27 -5.00 -14.93 -1.87
N ASN A 28 -4.98 -16.16 -1.34
CA ASN A 28 -6.22 -16.87 -1.01
C ASN A 28 -7.02 -16.15 0.09
N THR A 29 -6.36 -15.57 1.08
CA THR A 29 -7.03 -14.72 2.08
C THR A 29 -7.67 -13.49 1.44
N LEU A 30 -6.97 -12.81 0.52
CA LEU A 30 -7.51 -11.65 -0.20
C LEU A 30 -8.69 -12.01 -1.12
N ILE A 31 -8.67 -13.21 -1.73
CA ILE A 31 -9.79 -13.75 -2.51
C ILE A 31 -10.99 -14.01 -1.59
N ALA A 32 -10.78 -14.65 -0.43
CA ALA A 32 -11.84 -14.90 0.54
C ALA A 32 -12.50 -13.60 1.05
N ASN A 33 -11.73 -12.51 1.11
CA ASN A 33 -12.22 -11.17 1.45
C ASN A 33 -12.80 -10.38 0.27
N GLY A 34 -12.84 -10.96 -0.94
CA GLY A 34 -13.38 -10.31 -2.15
C GLY A 34 -12.52 -9.15 -2.69
N LEU A 35 -11.27 -9.02 -2.27
CA LEU A 35 -10.37 -7.93 -2.67
C LEU A 35 -9.53 -8.29 -3.91
N VAL A 36 -9.30 -9.58 -4.14
CA VAL A 36 -8.51 -10.09 -5.27
C VAL A 36 -9.32 -11.14 -6.03
N ALA A 37 -9.15 -11.16 -7.35
CA ALA A 37 -9.59 -12.26 -8.20
C ALA A 37 -8.36 -12.96 -8.80
N LYS A 38 -8.48 -14.28 -9.00
CA LYS A 38 -7.45 -15.09 -9.63
C LYS A 38 -8.08 -16.19 -10.47
N GLU A 39 -7.68 -16.28 -11.72
CA GLU A 39 -8.07 -17.39 -12.59
C GLU A 39 -7.22 -18.65 -12.29
N PRO A 40 -7.73 -19.88 -12.52
CA PRO A 40 -7.05 -21.13 -12.15
C PRO A 40 -5.58 -21.26 -12.61
N TYR A 41 -5.22 -20.60 -13.72
CA TYR A 41 -3.86 -20.49 -14.24
C TYR A 41 -3.49 -19.06 -14.67
N GLY A 42 -4.31 -18.09 -14.29
CA GLY A 42 -4.20 -16.72 -14.78
C GLY A 42 -3.77 -15.73 -13.71
N ASP A 43 -4.08 -14.49 -14.01
CA ASP A 43 -3.53 -13.35 -13.32
C ASP A 43 -4.22 -13.09 -12.00
N ILE A 44 -3.44 -12.52 -11.10
CA ILE A 44 -3.92 -11.90 -9.88
C ILE A 44 -4.32 -10.48 -10.24
N SER A 45 -5.58 -10.14 -10.05
CA SER A 45 -6.11 -8.80 -10.25
C SER A 45 -6.86 -8.31 -9.01
N LEU A 46 -6.89 -6.99 -8.83
CA LEU A 46 -7.73 -6.38 -7.81
C LEU A 46 -9.18 -6.35 -8.31
N THR A 47 -10.12 -6.67 -7.42
CA THR A 47 -11.54 -6.38 -7.66
C THR A 47 -11.78 -4.87 -7.50
N PRO A 48 -12.95 -4.34 -7.88
CA PRO A 48 -13.28 -2.94 -7.58
C PRO A 48 -13.13 -2.58 -6.09
N ALA A 49 -13.53 -3.48 -5.18
CA ALA A 49 -13.33 -3.31 -3.74
C ALA A 49 -11.84 -3.35 -3.34
N GLY A 50 -11.07 -4.22 -3.99
CA GLY A 50 -9.62 -4.30 -3.85
C GLY A 50 -8.92 -3.00 -4.27
N ILE A 51 -9.34 -2.39 -5.37
CA ILE A 51 -8.81 -1.10 -5.85
C ILE A 51 -9.01 -0.03 -4.79
N VAL A 52 -10.25 0.18 -4.33
CA VAL A 52 -10.57 1.17 -3.29
C VAL A 52 -9.77 0.94 -2.01
N THR A 53 -9.66 -0.32 -1.59
CA THR A 53 -8.89 -0.68 -0.39
C THR A 53 -7.40 -0.38 -0.58
N SER A 54 -6.83 -0.72 -1.74
CA SER A 54 -5.41 -0.48 -2.04
C SER A 54 -5.08 1.00 -2.17
N GLU A 55 -5.99 1.80 -2.73
CA GLU A 55 -5.85 3.25 -2.85
C GLU A 55 -5.86 3.91 -1.47
N ASN A 56 -6.69 3.43 -0.55
CA ASN A 56 -6.72 3.93 0.83
C ASN A 56 -5.41 3.64 1.58
N VAL A 57 -4.87 2.43 1.44
CA VAL A 57 -3.56 2.06 2.01
C VAL A 57 -2.47 2.95 1.41
N LEU A 58 -2.40 3.03 0.07
CA LEU A 58 -1.40 3.85 -0.61
C LEU A 58 -1.51 5.34 -0.24
N ARG A 59 -2.72 5.88 -0.12
CA ARG A 59 -2.92 7.26 0.33
C ARG A 59 -2.33 7.47 1.72
N LYS A 60 -2.58 6.55 2.66
CA LYS A 60 -2.03 6.62 4.01
C LYS A 60 -0.50 6.62 3.98
N HIS A 61 0.11 5.67 3.26
CA HIS A 61 1.56 5.61 3.06
C HIS A 61 2.14 6.94 2.61
N LEU A 62 1.59 7.49 1.52
CA LEU A 62 2.12 8.67 0.87
C LEU A 62 2.01 9.91 1.76
N VAL A 63 0.89 10.08 2.46
CA VAL A 63 0.71 11.21 3.38
C VAL A 63 1.68 11.11 4.55
N ILE A 64 1.81 9.92 5.15
CA ILE A 64 2.72 9.71 6.29
C ILE A 64 4.17 9.94 5.84
N LYS A 65 4.60 9.31 4.75
CA LYS A 65 5.95 9.46 4.20
C LYS A 65 6.27 10.93 3.93
N ARG A 66 5.36 11.65 3.26
CA ARG A 66 5.54 13.08 2.97
C ARG A 66 5.65 13.90 4.24
N LEU A 67 4.84 13.62 5.26
CA LEU A 67 4.96 14.30 6.55
C LEU A 67 6.34 14.07 7.19
N LEU A 68 6.78 12.81 7.24
CA LEU A 68 8.07 12.44 7.83
C LEU A 68 9.23 13.15 7.12
N VAL A 69 9.20 13.20 5.79
CA VAL A 69 10.26 13.84 4.99
C VAL A 69 10.16 15.37 5.02
N GLU A 70 9.02 15.93 4.62
CA GLU A 70 8.86 17.36 4.35
C GLU A 70 8.76 18.20 5.63
N VAL A 71 8.19 17.64 6.72
CA VAL A 71 7.94 18.38 7.96
C VAL A 71 8.93 17.98 9.05
N LEU A 72 9.23 16.69 9.20
CA LEU A 72 10.14 16.21 10.25
C LEU A 72 11.60 16.08 9.79
N GLY A 73 11.87 16.14 8.48
CA GLY A 73 13.23 16.02 7.94
C GLY A 73 13.82 14.62 8.05
N VAL A 74 12.97 13.59 8.16
CA VAL A 74 13.41 12.19 8.19
C VAL A 74 13.96 11.80 6.83
N ASP A 75 15.05 11.03 6.83
CA ASP A 75 15.61 10.46 5.61
C ASP A 75 14.56 9.65 4.83
N GLU A 76 14.55 9.78 3.51
CA GLU A 76 13.50 9.19 2.68
C GLU A 76 13.41 7.66 2.82
N HIS A 77 14.56 6.97 2.98
CA HIS A 77 14.58 5.52 3.12
C HIS A 77 14.00 5.07 4.46
N VAL A 78 14.31 5.81 5.53
CA VAL A 78 13.72 5.58 6.85
C VAL A 78 12.21 5.86 6.83
N ALA A 79 11.80 6.98 6.23
CA ALA A 79 10.40 7.38 6.11
C ALA A 79 9.57 6.37 5.32
N GLU A 80 10.13 5.73 4.29
CA GLU A 80 9.47 4.65 3.54
C GLU A 80 9.13 3.46 4.45
N GLY A 81 10.09 3.00 5.26
CA GLY A 81 9.88 1.88 6.19
C GLY A 81 8.89 2.21 7.30
N GLU A 82 9.01 3.39 7.90
CA GLU A 82 8.11 3.83 8.97
C GLU A 82 6.68 4.06 8.47
N ALA A 83 6.51 4.68 7.30
CA ALA A 83 5.20 4.88 6.70
C ALA A 83 4.47 3.55 6.45
N CYS A 84 5.18 2.52 5.99
CA CYS A 84 4.62 1.18 5.78
C CYS A 84 4.14 0.51 7.09
N GLY A 85 4.78 0.80 8.23
CA GLY A 85 4.33 0.32 9.53
C GLY A 85 3.11 1.10 10.06
N ILE A 86 3.11 2.42 9.85
CA ILE A 86 2.10 3.33 10.42
C ILE A 86 0.78 3.28 9.62
N GLU A 87 0.85 3.11 8.30
CA GLU A 87 -0.32 3.19 7.40
C GLU A 87 -1.47 2.24 7.77
N HIS A 88 -1.15 1.09 8.35
CA HIS A 88 -2.12 0.07 8.75
C HIS A 88 -2.80 0.37 10.09
N ASN A 89 -2.23 1.27 10.90
CA ASN A 89 -2.66 1.52 12.28
C ASN A 89 -3.18 2.95 12.50
N ILE A 90 -2.96 3.85 11.55
CA ILE A 90 -3.39 5.25 11.67
C ILE A 90 -4.91 5.41 11.42
N SER A 91 -5.54 6.24 12.26
CA SER A 91 -6.93 6.64 12.07
C SER A 91 -7.08 7.65 10.92
N ASP A 92 -8.25 7.67 10.27
CA ASP A 92 -8.52 8.61 9.18
C ASP A 92 -8.57 10.07 9.68
N ASP A 93 -8.98 10.32 10.92
CA ASP A 93 -8.94 11.67 11.54
C ASP A 93 -7.51 12.17 11.69
N THR A 94 -6.60 11.31 12.19
CA THR A 94 -5.18 11.67 12.32
C THR A 94 -4.56 11.94 10.95
N LEU A 95 -4.86 11.10 9.96
CA LEU A 95 -4.37 11.28 8.59
C LEU A 95 -4.85 12.61 7.98
N ALA A 96 -6.12 12.97 8.16
CA ALA A 96 -6.68 14.23 7.67
C ALA A 96 -5.97 15.46 8.29
N ARG A 97 -5.57 15.38 9.56
CA ARG A 97 -4.76 16.43 10.21
C ARG A 97 -3.37 16.54 9.60
N PHE A 98 -2.74 15.42 9.26
CA PHE A 98 -1.45 15.42 8.56
C PHE A 98 -1.55 16.05 7.17
N GLU A 99 -2.59 15.71 6.40
CA GLU A 99 -2.83 16.34 5.09
C GLU A 99 -3.02 17.85 5.21
N LYS A 100 -3.79 18.30 6.22
CA LYS A 100 -3.98 19.73 6.47
C LYS A 100 -2.65 20.43 6.79
N LEU A 101 -1.83 19.82 7.65
CA LEU A 101 -0.52 20.36 8.01
C LEU A 101 0.41 20.47 6.79
N LEU A 102 0.44 19.45 5.93
CA LEU A 102 1.20 19.48 4.68
C LEU A 102 0.73 20.60 3.74
N GLN A 103 -0.59 20.81 3.61
CA GLN A 103 -1.15 21.90 2.80
C GLN A 103 -0.79 23.29 3.32
N GLU A 104 -0.62 23.45 4.64
CA GLU A 104 -0.23 24.72 5.26
C GLU A 104 1.27 25.02 5.05
N GLN A 105 2.12 23.99 4.98
CA GLN A 105 3.56 24.14 4.71
C GLN A 105 3.84 24.53 3.27
N THR A 106 3.11 24.01 2.27
CA THR A 106 3.32 24.38 0.86
C THR A 106 2.87 25.82 0.54
N LYS A 107 2.17 26.51 1.45
CA LYS A 107 1.70 27.90 1.26
C LYS A 107 2.68 28.97 1.75
N LYS A 108 3.79 28.58 2.36
CA LYS A 108 4.88 29.48 2.77
C LYS A 108 6.00 29.48 1.74
#